data_AF-A0AAJ8WYT2-F1
#
_entry.id   AF-A0AAJ8WYT2-F1
#
_cell.length_a   1.000
_cell.length_b   1.000
_cell.length_c   1.000
_cell.angle_alpha   90.00
_cell.angle_beta   90.00
_cell.angle_gamma   90.00
#
_symmetry.space_group_name_H-M   'P 1'
#
loop_
_entity.id
_entity.type
_entity.pdbx_description
1 polymer ?
#
loop_
_entity_poly.entity_id
_entity_poly.type
_entity_poly.pdbx_seq_one_letter_code
_entity_poly.pdbx_strand_id
1 'polypeptide(L)'
;MANEGVAAERAVKAPPPETESIVWREDKGRFQTPDGEAFLQYRLLDGRGAPAAAVMDLVHTYVPRSKRGQGLAARLCDAAFAHAQARGMRVLPTCSYISDTYLPRNPALKELVDKDQEPHPKPSSM
;
A
#
# COMPACT_ATOMS: atom_id res chain seq x y z
N MET A 1 20.58 -29.27 2.18
CA MET A 1 20.38 -28.40 1.00
C MET A 1 20.24 -26.96 1.49
N ALA A 2 20.51 -25.99 0.63
CA ALA A 2 20.94 -24.63 0.95
C ALA A 2 19.95 -23.80 1.81
N ASN A 3 20.51 -23.19 2.86
CA ASN A 3 20.34 -21.81 3.33
C ASN A 3 19.15 -21.01 2.74
N GLU A 4 18.02 -20.95 3.44
CA GLU A 4 17.08 -19.84 3.30
C GLU A 4 17.47 -18.78 4.33
N GLY A 5 18.12 -17.72 3.83
CA GLY A 5 18.58 -16.60 4.62
C GLY A 5 17.43 -15.99 5.41
N VAL A 6 17.63 -15.89 6.72
CA VAL A 6 16.85 -15.09 7.66
C VAL A 6 16.83 -13.65 7.12
N ALA A 7 15.72 -13.26 6.49
CA ALA A 7 15.48 -11.89 6.05
C ALA A 7 15.26 -11.04 7.30
N ALA A 8 16.36 -10.43 7.75
CA ALA A 8 16.50 -9.39 8.77
C ALA A 8 15.18 -8.80 9.30
N GLU A 9 14.85 -9.17 10.54
CA GLU A 9 14.05 -8.36 11.46
C GLU A 9 14.77 -7.04 11.74
N ARG A 10 14.79 -6.11 10.77
CA ARG A 10 15.07 -4.72 11.08
C ARG A 10 13.79 -4.12 11.62
N ALA A 11 13.78 -3.87 12.92
CA ALA A 11 12.76 -3.18 13.67
C ALA A 11 12.37 -1.86 12.97
N VAL A 12 11.40 -1.94 12.07
CA VAL A 12 10.67 -0.77 11.57
C VAL A 12 10.01 -0.14 12.79
N LYS A 13 10.26 1.16 13.00
CA LYS A 13 9.55 1.98 13.99
C LYS A 13 8.07 1.61 13.89
N ALA A 14 7.54 0.99 14.94
CA ALA A 14 6.25 0.33 14.92
C ALA A 14 5.22 1.21 14.18
N PRO A 15 4.49 0.68 13.18
CA PRO A 15 3.35 1.41 12.64
C PRO A 15 2.42 1.73 13.83
N PRO A 16 1.71 2.88 13.81
CA PRO A 16 0.88 3.27 14.93
C PRO A 16 -0.03 2.10 15.33
N PRO A 17 -0.30 1.88 16.64
CA PRO A 17 -0.96 0.68 17.16
C PRO A 17 -2.33 0.40 16.50
N GLU A 18 -2.97 1.41 15.93
CA GLU A 18 -4.15 1.26 15.07
C GLU A 18 -3.94 0.43 13.79
N THR A 19 -2.71 0.05 13.43
CA THR A 19 -2.40 -0.86 12.32
C THR A 19 -2.41 -2.33 12.76
N GLU A 20 -2.44 -2.64 14.06
CA GLU A 20 -2.47 -4.02 14.57
C GLU A 20 -3.66 -4.82 14.03
N SER A 21 -4.72 -4.15 13.56
CA SER A 21 -5.86 -4.78 12.90
C SER A 21 -5.69 -5.04 11.40
N ILE A 22 -4.53 -4.80 10.80
CA ILE A 22 -4.30 -5.05 9.38
C ILE A 22 -3.32 -6.22 9.19
N VAL A 23 -3.84 -7.30 8.63
CA VAL A 23 -3.10 -8.49 8.24
C VAL A 23 -2.54 -8.28 6.83
N TRP A 24 -1.22 -8.34 6.70
CA TRP A 24 -0.57 -8.36 5.40
C TRP A 24 -0.56 -9.79 4.84
N ARG A 25 -1.10 -9.97 3.63
CA ARG A 25 -1.24 -11.24 2.90
C ARG A 25 -0.41 -11.17 1.64
N GLU A 26 0.89 -11.42 1.77
CA GLU A 26 1.83 -11.47 0.64
C GLU A 26 1.39 -12.51 -0.40
N ASP A 27 0.88 -13.66 0.06
CA ASP A 27 0.32 -14.74 -0.76
C ASP A 27 -0.79 -14.28 -1.71
N LYS A 28 -1.51 -13.21 -1.34
CA LYS A 28 -2.66 -12.69 -2.09
C LYS A 28 -2.42 -11.29 -2.67
N GLY A 29 -1.23 -10.72 -2.48
CA GLY A 29 -0.93 -9.33 -2.81
C GLY A 29 -1.94 -8.36 -2.18
N ARG A 30 -2.27 -8.51 -0.89
CA ARG A 30 -3.22 -7.59 -0.23
C ARG A 30 -2.94 -7.34 1.24
N PHE A 31 -3.35 -6.18 1.72
CA PHE A 31 -3.53 -5.86 3.14
C PHE A 31 -5.01 -6.01 3.46
N GLN A 32 -5.38 -6.60 4.59
CA GLN A 32 -6.78 -6.83 4.92
C GLN A 32 -7.04 -6.77 6.42
N THR A 33 -8.29 -6.52 6.81
CA THR A 33 -8.74 -6.74 8.18
C THR A 33 -8.64 -8.23 8.58
N PRO A 34 -8.65 -8.57 9.88
CA PRO A 34 -8.48 -9.96 10.31
C PRO A 34 -9.64 -10.85 9.85
N ASP A 35 -10.84 -10.27 9.73
CA ASP A 35 -12.03 -10.89 9.12
C ASP A 35 -11.95 -11.02 7.58
N GLY A 36 -10.99 -10.35 6.93
CA GLY A 36 -10.82 -10.35 5.48
C GLY A 36 -11.88 -9.61 4.67
N GLU A 37 -12.83 -8.90 5.31
CA GLU A 37 -13.90 -8.22 4.59
C GLU A 37 -13.47 -6.89 3.95
N ALA A 38 -12.58 -6.16 4.61
CA ALA A 38 -11.98 -4.95 4.07
C ALA A 38 -10.54 -5.24 3.65
N PHE A 39 -10.16 -4.81 2.45
CA PHE A 39 -8.83 -5.09 1.92
C PHE A 39 -8.33 -4.01 0.95
N LEU A 40 -7.02 -3.92 0.84
CA LEU A 40 -6.29 -3.16 -0.16
C LEU A 40 -5.41 -4.13 -0.94
N GLN A 41 -5.71 -4.29 -2.22
CA GLN A 41 -4.93 -5.11 -3.14
C GLN A 41 -3.81 -4.28 -3.77
N TYR A 42 -2.64 -4.91 -3.89
CA TYR A 42 -1.47 -4.33 -4.53
C TYR A 42 -0.86 -5.29 -5.54
N ARG A 43 -0.02 -4.75 -6.43
CA ARG A 43 0.88 -5.50 -7.30
C ARG A 43 2.30 -4.98 -7.11
N LEU A 44 3.28 -5.87 -7.20
CA LEU A 44 4.68 -5.48 -7.25
C LEU A 44 5.08 -5.33 -8.72
N LEU A 45 5.68 -4.20 -9.05
CA LEU A 45 6.27 -3.91 -10.35
C LEU A 45 7.79 -3.85 -10.19
N ASP A 46 8.50 -4.43 -11.14
CA ASP A 46 9.94 -4.29 -11.22
C ASP A 46 10.30 -2.83 -11.55
N GLY A 47 11.11 -2.21 -10.70
CA GLY A 47 11.66 -0.88 -11.00
C GLY A 47 12.48 -0.89 -12.28
N ARG A 48 12.44 0.20 -13.05
CA ARG A 48 13.23 0.39 -14.27
C ARG A 48 14.73 0.62 -13.98
N GLY A 49 15.40 -0.35 -13.35
CA GLY A 49 16.86 -0.41 -13.31
C GLY A 49 17.56 0.18 -12.08
N ALA A 50 16.84 0.50 -11.00
CA ALA A 50 17.47 0.82 -9.71
C ALA A 50 17.32 -0.35 -8.72
N PRO A 51 18.41 -0.76 -8.02
CA PRO A 51 18.43 -1.93 -7.13
C PRO A 51 17.50 -1.84 -5.91
N ALA A 52 16.93 -0.66 -5.65
CA ALA A 52 15.95 -0.42 -4.58
C ALA A 52 14.53 -0.08 -5.11
N ALA A 53 14.27 -0.20 -6.42
CA ALA A 53 13.11 0.44 -7.05
C ALA A 53 11.90 -0.48 -7.27
N ALA A 54 11.69 -1.52 -6.47
CA ALA A 54 10.40 -2.22 -6.56
C ALA A 54 9.26 -1.21 -6.29
N VAL A 55 8.28 -1.16 -7.18
CA VAL A 55 7.13 -0.25 -7.07
C VAL A 55 5.92 -1.07 -6.64
N MET A 56 5.30 -0.68 -5.53
CA MET A 56 4.04 -1.25 -5.07
C MET A 56 2.87 -0.46 -5.66
N ASP A 57 2.22 -1.02 -6.67
CA ASP A 57 0.99 -0.51 -7.26
C ASP A 57 -0.22 -0.85 -6.41
N LEU A 58 -0.80 0.16 -5.76
CA LEU A 58 -2.01 0.02 -4.95
C LEU A 58 -3.24 0.14 -5.85
N VAL A 59 -3.72 -1.01 -6.32
CA VAL A 59 -4.70 -1.10 -7.40
C VAL A 59 -6.15 -0.94 -6.95
N HIS A 60 -6.50 -1.47 -5.77
CA HIS A 60 -7.91 -1.52 -5.37
C HIS A 60 -8.08 -1.54 -3.85
N THR A 61 -8.82 -0.58 -3.32
CA THR A 61 -9.25 -0.55 -1.92
C THR A 61 -10.74 -0.86 -1.83
N TYR A 62 -11.11 -1.88 -1.07
CA TYR A 62 -12.48 -2.29 -0.84
C TYR A 62 -12.83 -2.26 0.65
N VAL A 63 -13.95 -1.62 0.97
CA VAL A 63 -14.57 -1.65 2.30
C VAL A 63 -16.08 -1.89 2.13
N PRO A 64 -16.62 -2.96 2.76
CA PRO A 64 -18.05 -3.27 2.68
C PRO A 64 -18.87 -2.16 3.32
N ARG A 65 -20.10 -1.94 2.82
CA ARG A 65 -20.97 -0.84 3.28
C ARG A 65 -21.20 -0.86 4.79
N SER A 66 -21.32 -2.05 5.38
CA SER A 66 -21.47 -2.27 6.83
C SER A 66 -20.32 -1.71 7.67
N LYS A 67 -19.13 -1.53 7.09
CA LYS A 67 -17.92 -1.05 7.79
C LYS A 67 -17.42 0.30 7.29
N ARG A 68 -18.15 0.94 6.38
CA ARG A 68 -17.82 2.30 5.92
C ARG A 68 -18.04 3.31 7.05
N GLY A 69 -17.33 4.44 6.98
CA GLY A 69 -17.38 5.48 8.00
C GLY A 69 -16.45 5.26 9.20
N GLN A 70 -15.75 4.13 9.27
CA GLN A 70 -14.85 3.78 10.39
C GLN A 70 -13.36 4.04 10.09
N GLY A 71 -13.04 4.73 8.97
CA GLY A 71 -11.65 4.99 8.58
C GLY A 71 -10.85 3.76 8.11
N LEU A 72 -11.47 2.58 7.94
CA LEU A 72 -10.76 1.34 7.55
C LEU A 72 -9.98 1.48 6.23
N ALA A 73 -10.53 2.19 5.25
CA ALA A 73 -9.84 2.40 3.97
C ALA A 73 -8.54 3.20 4.15
N ALA A 74 -8.53 4.18 5.06
CA ALA A 74 -7.31 4.92 5.41
C ALA A 74 -6.31 4.01 6.13
N ARG A 75 -6.75 3.25 7.14
CA ARG A 75 -5.90 2.30 7.88
C ARG A 75 -5.23 1.25 6.97
N LEU A 76 -5.97 0.75 5.98
CA LEU A 76 -5.42 -0.15 4.96
C LEU A 76 -4.33 0.52 4.12
N CYS A 77 -4.53 1.79 3.75
CA CYS A 77 -3.53 2.57 3.03
C CYS A 77 -2.31 2.85 3.91
N ASP A 78 -2.50 3.24 5.18
CA ASP A 78 -1.41 3.48 6.13
C ASP A 78 -0.51 2.25 6.25
N ALA A 79 -1.11 1.06 6.37
CA ALA A 79 -0.38 -0.20 6.39
C ALA A 79 0.43 -0.44 5.10
N ALA A 80 -0.17 -0.20 3.93
CA ALA A 80 0.50 -0.36 2.64
C ALA A 80 1.66 0.62 2.43
N PHE A 81 1.46 1.90 2.75
CA PHE A 81 2.50 2.92 2.64
C PHE A 81 3.62 2.69 3.65
N ALA A 82 3.30 2.34 4.90
CA ALA A 82 4.29 1.98 5.90
C ALA A 82 5.13 0.76 5.45
N HIS A 83 4.48 -0.25 4.85
CA HIS A 83 5.17 -1.41 4.32
C HIS A 83 6.10 -1.06 3.17
N ALA A 84 5.64 -0.24 2.22
CA ALA A 84 6.47 0.22 1.10
C ALA A 84 7.68 1.03 1.60
N GLN A 85 7.46 1.97 2.53
CA GLN A 85 8.54 2.74 3.15
C GLN A 85 9.55 1.85 3.87
N ALA A 86 9.08 0.86 4.64
CA ALA A 86 9.94 -0.06 5.39
C ALA A 86 10.85 -0.91 4.49
N ARG A 87 10.36 -1.26 3.29
CA ARG A 87 11.12 -2.04 2.29
C ARG A 87 11.89 -1.16 1.30
N GLY A 88 11.84 0.16 1.44
CA GLY A 88 12.46 1.09 0.50
C GLY A 88 11.82 1.09 -0.88
N MET A 89 10.57 0.64 -0.98
CA MET A 89 9.80 0.57 -2.22
C MET A 89 9.07 1.88 -2.48
N ARG A 90 8.84 2.20 -3.75
CA ARG A 90 7.98 3.32 -4.14
C ARG A 90 6.53 2.85 -4.26
N VAL A 91 5.57 3.76 -4.18
CA VAL A 91 4.15 3.45 -4.26
C VAL A 91 3.54 4.04 -5.53
N LEU A 92 2.79 3.24 -6.30
CA LEU A 92 1.96 3.73 -7.40
C LEU A 92 0.49 3.78 -6.95
N PRO A 93 -0.12 4.97 -6.82
CA PRO A 93 -1.50 5.11 -6.33
C PRO A 93 -2.54 5.00 -7.48
N THR A 94 -2.63 3.84 -8.14
CA THR A 94 -3.60 3.62 -9.24
C THR A 94 -5.05 3.66 -8.78
N CYS A 95 -5.33 3.24 -7.54
CA CYS A 95 -6.67 3.34 -6.98
C CYS A 95 -7.09 4.80 -6.81
N SER A 96 -8.21 5.20 -7.42
CA SER A 96 -8.77 6.56 -7.35
C SER A 96 -9.01 7.04 -5.92
N TYR A 97 -9.47 6.16 -5.01
CA TYR A 97 -9.58 6.50 -3.60
C TYR A 97 -8.23 6.95 -3.01
N ILE A 98 -7.15 6.29 -3.40
CA ILE A 98 -5.81 6.58 -2.88
C ILE A 98 -5.28 7.89 -3.46
N SER A 99 -5.32 8.03 -4.78
CA SER A 99 -4.83 9.23 -5.48
C SER A 99 -5.66 10.48 -5.18
N ASP A 100 -6.99 10.37 -5.15
CA ASP A 100 -7.88 11.53 -5.04
C ASP A 100 -8.33 11.85 -3.61
N THR A 101 -8.32 10.87 -2.69
CA THR A 101 -8.84 11.07 -1.32
C THR A 101 -7.76 10.90 -0.26
N TYR A 102 -6.97 9.83 -0.32
CA TYR A 102 -6.01 9.51 0.72
C TYR A 102 -4.73 10.38 0.65
N LEU A 103 -4.10 10.50 -0.52
CA LEU A 103 -2.88 11.30 -0.70
C LEU A 103 -3.06 12.81 -0.47
N PRO A 104 -4.18 13.45 -0.86
CA PRO A 104 -4.41 14.85 -0.52
C PRO A 104 -4.52 15.10 0.99
N ARG A 105 -5.00 14.10 1.75
CA ARG A 105 -5.07 14.15 3.22
C ARG A 105 -3.74 13.81 3.90
N ASN A 106 -2.85 13.10 3.19
CA ASN A 106 -1.54 12.68 3.68
C ASN A 106 -0.42 13.17 2.73
N PRO A 107 -0.17 14.49 2.67
CA PRO A 107 0.77 15.06 1.70
C PRO A 107 2.21 14.58 1.88
N ALA A 108 2.61 14.21 3.11
CA ALA A 108 3.93 13.63 3.38
C ALA A 108 4.16 12.33 2.56
N LEU A 109 3.13 11.50 2.41
CA LEU A 109 3.25 10.23 1.67
C LEU A 109 3.46 10.41 0.16
N LYS A 110 3.26 11.62 -0.38
CA LYS A 110 3.53 11.92 -1.79
C LYS A 110 5.00 11.81 -2.16
N GLU A 111 5.91 11.85 -1.18
CA GLU A 111 7.35 11.64 -1.41
C GLU A 111 7.66 10.18 -1.79
N LEU A 112 6.87 9.24 -1.26
CA LEU A 112 6.98 7.81 -1.53
C LEU A 112 6.34 7.41 -2.86
N VAL A 113 5.54 8.30 -3.45
CA VAL A 113 4.86 8.03 -4.71
C VAL A 113 5.89 7.97 -5.85
N ASP A 114 5.80 6.90 -6.64
CA ASP A 114 6.53 6.77 -7.88
C ASP A 114 6.01 7.80 -8.88
N LYS A 115 6.90 8.70 -9.34
CA LYS A 115 6.55 9.76 -10.30
C LYS A 115 6.81 9.34 -11.75
N ASP A 116 7.55 8.26 -11.94
CA ASP A 116 7.95 7.74 -13.25
C ASP A 116 6.85 6.85 -13.85
N GLN A 117 6.09 6.18 -13.01
CA GLN A 117 4.83 5.51 -13.31
C GLN A 117 3.69 6.50 -13.05
N GLU A 118 3.45 7.44 -13.96
CA GLU A 118 2.26 8.28 -13.82
C GLU A 118 1.02 7.37 -13.83
N PRO A 119 0.18 7.33 -12.77
CA PRO A 119 -1.08 6.60 -12.82
C PRO A 119 -1.87 7.27 -13.93
N HIS A 120 -2.12 6.54 -15.02
CA HIS A 120 -2.71 7.10 -16.23
C HIS A 120 -3.90 7.98 -15.83
N PRO A 121 -3.92 9.27 -16.21
CA PRO A 121 -4.97 10.18 -15.79
C PRO A 121 -6.30 9.59 -16.25
N LYS A 122 -7.19 9.32 -15.29
CA LYS A 122 -8.60 8.98 -15.53
C LYS A 122 -9.13 9.89 -16.64
N PRO A 123 -9.77 9.35 -17.70
CA PRO A 123 -10.31 10.20 -18.74
C PRO A 123 -11.28 11.15 -18.08
N SER A 124 -11.10 12.44 -18.36
CA SER A 124 -12.07 13.47 -18.04
C SER A 124 -13.40 13.08 -18.70
N SER A 125 -14.24 12.33 -18.01
CA SER A 125 -15.63 12.16 -18.40
C SER A 125 -16.36 13.43 -17.99
N MET A 126 -16.58 14.24 -19.04
CA MET A 126 -17.60 15.27 -19.27
C MET A 126 -18.68 15.45 -18.21
#